data_AF-A0A9D5H746-F1
#
_entry.id   AF-A0A9D5H746-F1
#
_cell.length_a   1.000
_cell.length_b   1.000
_cell.length_c   1.000
_cell.angle_alpha   90.00
_cell.angle_beta   90.00
_cell.angle_gamma   90.00
#
_symmetry.space_group_name_H-M   'P 1'
#
loop_
_entity.id
_entity.type
_entity.pdbx_description
1 polymer ?
#
loop_
_entity_poly.entity_id
_entity_poly.type
_entity_poly.pdbx_seq_one_letter_code
_entity_poly.pdbx_strand_id
1 'polypeptide(L)'
;MKGDEAPPTSADETPMSEEDKAVLSERRKALFEPLEPISSGSNGRHIPAEVLLPPPDFESASYPKGWLVGKKRKLVNVDVVESMRRIAVQEMNRKDREIDGLNEQLAEDARCLEHLQLQLLQERSKRADMERENSMLHDQVSMLMNMLEETEAAGDVDDAAPEDS
;
A
#
# COMPACT_ATOMS: atom_id res chain seq x y z
N MET A 1 -9.71 -26.14 -18.47
CA MET A 1 -8.78 -25.89 -19.60
C MET A 1 -9.58 -25.90 -20.90
N LYS A 2 -9.15 -25.09 -21.87
CA LYS A 2 -9.77 -24.70 -23.16
C LYS A 2 -10.80 -23.57 -23.06
N GLY A 3 -10.69 -22.44 -23.78
CA GLY A 3 -9.83 -22.15 -24.94
C GLY A 3 -9.40 -20.69 -25.03
N ASP A 4 -8.14 -20.51 -25.43
CA ASP A 4 -7.60 -19.31 -26.06
C ASP A 4 -7.68 -19.53 -27.58
N GLU A 5 -8.29 -18.60 -28.31
CA GLU A 5 -8.32 -18.60 -29.77
C GLU A 5 -7.72 -17.27 -30.27
N ALA A 6 -6.53 -17.37 -30.87
CA ALA A 6 -5.80 -16.27 -31.48
C ALA A 6 -6.33 -15.97 -32.90
N PRO A 7 -6.28 -14.72 -33.39
CA PRO A 7 -6.71 -14.40 -34.75
C PRO A 7 -5.66 -14.79 -35.80
N PRO A 8 -6.07 -15.12 -37.04
CA PRO A 8 -5.19 -15.64 -38.08
C PRO A 8 -4.30 -14.57 -38.73
N THR A 9 -3.14 -15.06 -39.16
CA THR A 9 -2.02 -14.40 -39.83
C THR A 9 -2.36 -13.85 -41.22
N SER A 10 -1.83 -12.64 -41.50
CA SER A 10 -1.78 -12.01 -42.81
C SER A 10 -0.78 -12.70 -43.74
N ALA A 11 -1.18 -13.05 -44.96
CA ALA A 11 -0.27 -13.35 -46.06
C ALA A 11 -0.97 -13.12 -47.40
N ASP A 12 -0.71 -11.97 -48.02
CA ASP A 12 -0.81 -11.81 -49.48
C ASP A 12 0.37 -10.94 -49.91
N GLU A 13 1.50 -11.57 -50.21
CA GLU A 13 2.65 -10.91 -50.84
C GLU A 13 2.67 -11.27 -52.32
N THR A 14 2.14 -10.37 -53.15
CA THR A 14 2.38 -10.37 -54.60
C THR A 14 3.78 -9.80 -54.87
N PRO A 15 4.66 -10.48 -55.63
CA PRO A 15 6.01 -10.00 -55.86
C PRO A 15 6.00 -8.76 -56.78
N MET A 16 6.37 -7.60 -56.23
CA MET A 16 6.56 -6.35 -56.97
C MET A 16 7.63 -6.48 -58.06
N SER A 17 7.37 -5.91 -59.22
CA SER A 17 8.26 -5.95 -60.39
C SER A 17 9.55 -5.16 -60.15
N GLU A 18 10.64 -5.53 -60.84
CA GLU A 18 11.95 -4.88 -60.68
C GLU A 18 11.95 -3.40 -61.11
N GLU A 19 11.05 -3.02 -62.02
CA GLU A 19 10.84 -1.63 -62.44
C GLU A 19 10.24 -0.77 -61.30
N ASP A 20 9.29 -1.33 -60.54
CA ASP A 20 8.70 -0.64 -59.39
C ASP A 20 9.72 -0.45 -58.25
N LYS A 21 10.63 -1.42 -58.06
CA LYS A 21 11.71 -1.32 -57.08
C LYS A 21 12.72 -0.24 -57.46
N ALA A 22 13.03 -0.08 -58.75
CA ALA A 22 13.94 0.96 -59.24
C ALA A 22 13.38 2.37 -58.97
N VAL A 23 12.12 2.61 -59.31
CA VAL A 23 11.44 3.91 -59.07
C VAL A 23 11.32 4.23 -57.59
N LEU A 24 10.99 3.24 -56.75
CA LEU A 24 10.98 3.42 -55.29
C LEU A 24 12.37 3.70 -54.73
N SER A 25 13.42 3.11 -55.30
CA SER A 25 14.81 3.34 -54.89
C SER A 25 15.28 4.75 -55.24
N GLU A 26 14.88 5.28 -56.40
CA GLU A 26 15.25 6.62 -56.86
C GLU A 26 14.51 7.69 -56.06
N ARG A 27 13.20 7.49 -55.80
CA ARG A 27 12.42 8.34 -54.91
C ARG A 27 12.93 8.32 -53.47
N ARG A 28 13.40 7.16 -52.97
CA ARG A 28 14.04 7.08 -51.65
C ARG A 28 15.39 7.79 -51.63
N LYS A 29 16.21 7.69 -52.68
CA LYS A 29 17.49 8.40 -52.77
C LYS A 29 17.30 9.93 -52.75
N ALA A 30 16.28 10.46 -53.43
CA ALA A 30 15.96 11.89 -53.41
C ALA A 30 15.57 12.45 -52.02
N LEU A 31 15.13 11.58 -51.09
CA LEU A 31 14.79 11.99 -49.72
C LEU A 31 16.01 12.10 -48.78
N PHE A 32 17.14 11.51 -49.17
CA PHE A 32 18.37 11.51 -48.38
C PHE A 32 19.54 12.21 -49.08
N GLU A 33 19.29 12.80 -50.25
CA GLU A 33 20.24 13.72 -50.87
C GLU A 33 20.30 15.01 -50.02
N PRO A 34 21.49 15.40 -49.51
CA PRO A 34 21.60 16.58 -48.67
C PRO A 34 21.13 17.83 -49.41
N LEU A 35 20.05 18.44 -48.93
CA LEU A 35 19.54 19.69 -49.48
C LEU A 35 20.62 20.77 -49.37
N GLU A 36 20.90 21.45 -50.49
CA GLU A 36 21.92 22.49 -50.51
C GLU A 36 21.62 23.55 -49.44
N PRO A 37 22.66 24.02 -48.71
CA PRO A 37 22.49 25.05 -47.71
C PRO A 37 21.98 26.32 -48.37
N ILE A 38 20.79 26.76 -47.97
CA ILE A 38 20.22 28.05 -48.38
C ILE A 38 20.98 29.15 -47.63
N SER A 39 22.25 29.37 -47.99
CA SER A 39 23.06 30.47 -47.48
C SER A 39 23.50 31.34 -48.65
N SER A 40 22.77 32.44 -48.83
CA SER A 40 23.25 33.72 -49.36
C SER A 40 23.57 33.84 -50.87
N GLY A 41 22.69 34.58 -51.57
CA GLY A 41 22.95 35.30 -52.83
C GLY A 41 22.09 34.79 -54.00
N SER A 42 21.13 35.52 -54.57
CA SER A 42 21.16 36.93 -55.00
C SER A 42 19.77 37.60 -54.95
N ASN A 43 19.75 38.88 -54.58
CA ASN A 43 18.62 39.80 -54.43
C ASN A 43 17.92 39.72 -53.06
N GLY A 44 18.54 40.39 -52.07
CA GLY A 44 18.14 40.40 -50.67
C GLY A 44 16.75 40.98 -50.42
N ARG A 45 15.81 40.10 -50.12
CA ARG A 45 14.59 40.44 -49.38
C ARG A 45 14.56 39.56 -48.13
N HIS A 46 14.90 40.18 -47.01
CA HIS A 46 14.77 39.64 -45.65
C HIS A 46 13.37 39.04 -45.50
N ILE A 47 13.25 37.71 -45.45
CA ILE A 47 11.99 37.08 -45.09
C ILE A 47 11.78 37.47 -43.62
N PRO A 48 10.73 38.24 -43.28
CA PRO A 48 10.54 38.73 -41.92
C PRO A 48 10.44 37.54 -40.96
N ALA A 49 10.91 37.74 -39.73
CA ALA A 49 10.95 36.72 -38.69
C ALA A 49 9.59 36.04 -38.42
N GLU A 50 8.48 36.58 -38.94
CA GLU A 50 7.14 36.02 -38.92
C GLU A 50 6.95 34.73 -39.76
N VAL A 51 7.77 34.48 -40.78
CA VAL A 51 7.71 33.24 -41.61
C VAL A 51 8.50 32.08 -40.99
N LEU A 52 9.42 32.41 -40.08
CA LEU A 52 10.17 31.43 -39.26
C LEU A 52 9.52 31.19 -37.90
N LEU A 53 8.39 31.85 -37.62
CA LEU A 53 7.53 31.42 -36.54
C LEU A 53 6.89 30.08 -36.94
N PRO A 54 6.73 29.12 -35.99
CA PRO A 54 5.83 28.00 -36.23
C PRO A 54 4.49 28.53 -36.74
N PRO A 55 3.77 27.80 -37.63
CA PRO A 55 2.58 28.30 -38.30
C PRO A 55 1.67 29.05 -37.34
N PRO A 56 1.20 30.26 -37.72
CA PRO A 56 0.31 31.03 -36.88
C PRO A 56 -0.95 30.20 -36.64
N ASP A 57 -1.40 30.21 -35.39
CA ASP A 57 -2.73 29.79 -34.97
C ASP A 57 -2.97 28.28 -34.87
N PHE A 58 -2.36 27.67 -33.85
CA PHE A 58 -3.17 26.78 -33.02
C PHE A 58 -3.96 27.63 -32.04
N GLU A 59 -4.92 28.40 -32.56
CA GLU A 59 -5.91 29.04 -31.72
C GLU A 59 -6.70 27.96 -30.98
N SER A 60 -6.88 28.11 -29.67
CA SER A 60 -7.76 27.23 -28.89
C SER A 60 -9.18 27.14 -29.47
N ALA A 61 -9.57 28.11 -30.31
CA ALA A 61 -10.83 28.14 -31.05
C ALA A 61 -10.89 27.19 -32.26
N SER A 62 -9.75 26.72 -32.79
CA SER A 62 -9.69 25.76 -33.90
C SER A 62 -10.00 24.32 -33.49
N TYR A 63 -10.09 24.06 -32.18
CA TYR A 63 -10.41 22.74 -31.64
C TYR A 63 -11.83 22.67 -31.10
N PRO A 64 -12.45 21.46 -31.10
CA PRO A 64 -13.71 21.27 -30.40
C PRO A 64 -13.58 21.75 -28.95
N LYS A 65 -14.64 22.39 -28.45
CA LYS A 65 -14.65 22.97 -27.09
C LYS A 65 -14.21 21.93 -26.05
N GLY A 66 -13.29 22.30 -25.18
CA GLY A 66 -12.74 21.41 -24.15
C GLY A 66 -11.55 20.55 -24.59
N TRP A 67 -11.05 20.70 -25.82
CA TRP A 67 -9.81 20.04 -26.27
C TRP A 67 -8.63 21.02 -26.26
N LEU A 68 -7.50 20.60 -25.67
CA LEU A 68 -6.28 21.41 -25.52
C LEU A 68 -5.05 20.65 -26.04
N VAL A 69 -4.10 21.38 -26.62
CA VAL A 69 -2.83 20.81 -27.11
C VAL A 69 -1.89 20.55 -25.94
N GLY A 70 -1.60 19.29 -25.67
CA GLY A 70 -0.59 18.86 -24.70
C GLY A 70 0.85 19.04 -25.19
N LYS A 71 1.81 18.85 -24.28
CA LYS A 71 3.25 19.15 -24.46
C LYS A 71 3.94 18.50 -25.68
N LYS A 72 3.41 17.38 -26.20
CA LYS A 72 3.92 16.67 -27.41
C LYS A 72 2.98 16.80 -28.61
N ARG A 73 2.28 17.93 -28.78
CA ARG A 73 1.27 18.14 -29.84
C ARG A 73 0.14 17.09 -29.83
N LYS A 74 -0.18 16.52 -28.66
CA LYS A 74 -1.30 15.58 -28.48
C LYS A 74 -2.52 16.35 -28.01
N LEU A 75 -3.68 16.13 -28.62
CA LEU A 75 -4.93 16.68 -28.12
C LEU A 75 -5.37 15.93 -26.86
N VAL A 76 -5.75 16.68 -25.83
CA VAL A 76 -6.25 16.15 -24.56
C VAL A 76 -7.60 16.79 -24.27
N ASN A 77 -8.57 15.98 -23.86
CA ASN A 77 -9.87 16.46 -23.41
C ASN A 77 -9.77 16.93 -21.94
N VAL A 78 -10.03 18.21 -21.72
CA VAL A 78 -9.97 18.88 -20.41
C VAL A 78 -10.95 18.25 -19.43
N ASP A 79 -12.19 18.02 -19.85
CA ASP A 79 -13.24 17.47 -18.98
C ASP A 79 -12.88 16.06 -18.49
N VAL A 80 -12.26 15.25 -19.35
CA VAL A 80 -11.75 13.91 -18.97
C VAL A 80 -10.63 14.04 -17.93
N VAL A 81 -9.67 14.94 -18.15
CA VAL A 81 -8.56 15.16 -17.20
C VAL A 81 -9.06 15.71 -15.86
N GLU A 82 -9.97 16.69 -15.89
CA GLU A 82 -10.58 17.25 -14.70
C GLU A 82 -11.43 16.22 -13.96
N SER A 83 -12.16 15.37 -14.68
CA SER A 83 -12.91 14.26 -14.10
C SER A 83 -11.97 13.26 -13.42
N MET A 84 -10.88 12.85 -14.08
CA MET A 84 -9.86 11.97 -13.48
C MET A 84 -9.25 12.60 -12.21
N ARG A 85 -8.91 13.88 -12.25
CA ARG A 85 -8.41 14.61 -11.07
C ARG A 85 -9.45 14.61 -9.95
N ARG A 86 -10.71 14.90 -10.27
CA ARG A 86 -11.81 14.94 -9.29
C ARG A 86 -12.00 13.59 -8.62
N ILE A 87 -12.04 12.51 -9.40
CA ILE A 87 -12.18 11.14 -8.89
C ILE A 87 -11.00 10.78 -8.00
N ALA A 88 -9.76 11.09 -8.41
CA ALA A 88 -8.57 10.79 -7.62
C ALA A 88 -8.59 11.52 -6.27
N VAL A 89 -8.96 12.80 -6.24
CA VAL A 89 -9.06 13.58 -4.99
C VAL A 89 -10.19 13.05 -4.11
N GLN A 90 -11.35 12.70 -4.68
CA GLN A 90 -12.46 12.12 -3.93
C GLN A 90 -12.08 10.79 -3.30
N GLU A 91 -11.39 9.94 -4.04
CA GLU A 91 -10.93 8.64 -3.56
C GLU A 91 -9.87 8.78 -2.46
N MET A 92 -8.94 9.72 -2.61
CA MET A 92 -7.96 10.05 -1.57
C MET A 92 -8.66 10.51 -0.28
N ASN A 93 -9.59 11.48 -0.38
CA ASN A 93 -10.35 11.97 0.77
C ASN A 93 -11.27 10.91 1.40
N ARG A 94 -11.68 9.88 0.64
CA ARG A 94 -12.41 8.73 1.17
C ARG A 94 -11.47 7.85 2.00
N LYS A 95 -10.29 7.54 1.45
CA LYS A 95 -9.27 6.75 2.15
C LYS A 95 -8.75 7.44 3.39
N ASP A 96 -8.55 8.75 3.36
CA ASP A 96 -8.11 9.51 4.54
C ASP A 96 -9.11 9.35 5.70
N ARG A 97 -10.42 9.45 5.42
CA ARG A 97 -11.46 9.20 6.42
C ARG A 97 -11.48 7.77 6.94
N GLU A 98 -11.21 6.79 6.09
CA GLU A 98 -11.11 5.39 6.50
C GLU A 98 -9.88 5.16 7.40
N ILE A 99 -8.73 5.75 7.04
CA ILE A 99 -7.50 5.72 7.84
C ILE A 99 -7.73 6.37 9.19
N ASP A 100 -8.39 7.52 9.24
CA ASP A 100 -8.70 8.21 10.50
C ASP A 100 -9.55 7.33 11.41
N GLY A 101 -10.58 6.65 10.87
CA GLY A 101 -11.40 5.71 11.64
C GLY A 101 -10.63 4.48 12.13
N LEU A 102 -9.74 3.92 11.30
CA LEU A 102 -8.86 2.82 11.71
C LEU A 102 -7.89 3.24 12.82
N ASN A 103 -7.35 4.46 12.76
CA ASN A 103 -6.47 5.00 13.78
C ASN A 103 -7.20 5.21 15.12
N GLU A 104 -8.44 5.68 15.08
CA GLU A 104 -9.28 5.81 16.28
C GLU A 104 -9.52 4.45 16.94
N GLN A 105 -9.89 3.43 16.15
CA GLN A 105 -10.05 2.07 16.64
C GLN A 105 -8.75 1.53 17.25
N LEU A 106 -7.60 1.75 16.59
CA LEU A 106 -6.31 1.32 17.11
C LEU A 106 -5.97 2.00 18.45
N ALA A 107 -6.32 3.28 18.60
CA ALA A 107 -6.12 4.01 19.86
C ALA A 107 -7.05 3.52 20.98
N GLU A 108 -8.27 3.10 20.65
CA GLU A 108 -9.19 2.44 21.60
C GLU A 108 -8.66 1.07 22.03
N ASP A 109 -8.24 0.26 21.08
CA ASP A 109 -7.68 -1.07 21.35
C ASP A 109 -6.43 -0.97 22.23
N ALA A 110 -5.55 0.01 21.96
CA ALA A 110 -4.36 0.27 22.78
C ALA A 110 -4.72 0.63 24.24
N ARG A 111 -5.74 1.48 24.44
CA ARG A 111 -6.24 1.83 25.79
C ARG A 111 -6.84 0.62 26.51
N CYS A 112 -7.60 -0.20 25.80
CA CYS A 112 -8.18 -1.42 26.36
C CYS A 112 -7.09 -2.41 26.79
N LEU A 113 -6.07 -2.60 25.95
CA LEU A 113 -4.92 -3.47 26.27
C LEU A 113 -4.14 -2.97 27.48
N GLU A 114 -3.89 -1.67 27.59
CA GLU A 114 -3.22 -1.08 28.77
C GLU A 114 -4.02 -1.35 30.05
N HIS A 115 -5.35 -1.15 30.01
CA HIS A 115 -6.22 -1.43 31.15
C HIS A 115 -6.16 -2.91 31.57
N LEU A 116 -6.22 -3.83 30.61
CA LEU A 116 -6.13 -5.27 30.87
C LEU A 116 -4.75 -5.67 31.43
N GLN A 117 -3.66 -5.05 30.96
CA GLN A 117 -2.32 -5.30 31.50
C GLN A 117 -2.21 -4.87 32.96
N LEU A 118 -2.78 -3.71 33.33
CA LEU A 118 -2.83 -3.25 34.72
C LEU A 118 -3.66 -4.19 35.59
N GLN A 119 -4.85 -4.59 35.13
CA GLN A 119 -5.69 -5.56 35.85
C GLN A 119 -4.97 -6.88 36.07
N LEU A 120 -4.28 -7.41 35.05
CA LEU A 120 -3.52 -8.65 35.17
C LEU A 120 -2.40 -8.54 36.22
N LEU A 121 -1.69 -7.42 36.26
CA LEU A 121 -0.66 -7.17 37.28
C LEU A 121 -1.26 -7.12 38.69
N GLN A 122 -2.40 -6.44 38.86
CA GLN A 122 -3.10 -6.38 40.14
C GLN A 122 -3.54 -7.77 40.61
N GLU A 123 -4.16 -8.56 39.73
CA GLU A 123 -4.59 -9.92 40.05
C GLU A 123 -3.41 -10.85 40.38
N ARG A 124 -2.28 -10.71 39.69
CA ARG A 124 -1.05 -11.44 40.03
C ARG A 124 -0.52 -11.08 41.42
N SER A 125 -0.51 -9.80 41.76
CA SER A 125 -0.09 -9.36 43.11
C SER A 125 -1.01 -9.93 44.17
N LYS A 126 -2.32 -9.76 43.99
CA LYS A 126 -3.35 -10.27 44.90
C LYS A 126 -3.25 -11.78 45.10
N ARG A 127 -3.02 -12.53 44.01
CA ARG A 127 -2.81 -13.98 44.07
C ARG A 127 -1.57 -14.34 44.88
N ALA A 128 -0.45 -13.65 44.66
CA ALA A 128 0.78 -13.89 45.41
C ALA A 128 0.60 -13.61 46.92
N ASP A 129 -0.16 -12.58 47.27
CA ASP A 129 -0.44 -12.25 48.67
C ASP A 129 -1.32 -13.32 49.33
N MET A 130 -2.38 -13.76 48.64
CA MET A 130 -3.23 -14.87 49.10
C MET A 130 -2.45 -16.19 49.21
N GLU A 131 -1.54 -16.50 48.28
CA GLU A 131 -0.70 -17.70 48.34
C GLU A 131 0.24 -17.69 49.56
N ARG A 132 0.80 -16.53 49.93
CA ARG A 132 1.59 -16.38 51.17
C ARG A 132 0.74 -16.58 52.42
N GLU A 133 -0.43 -15.94 52.48
CA GLU A 133 -1.35 -16.10 53.61
C GLU A 133 -1.79 -17.55 53.77
N ASN A 134 -2.14 -18.22 52.67
CA ASN A 134 -2.54 -19.61 52.67
C ASN A 134 -1.40 -20.53 53.14
N SER A 135 -0.16 -20.30 52.69
CA SER A 135 1.00 -21.04 53.20
C SER A 135 1.19 -20.86 54.71
N MET A 136 1.09 -19.63 55.22
CA MET A 136 1.22 -19.38 56.66
C MET A 136 0.11 -20.07 57.47
N LEU A 137 -1.13 -20.04 56.99
CA LEU A 137 -2.24 -20.73 57.63
C LEU A 137 -2.05 -22.25 57.59
N HIS A 138 -1.56 -22.79 56.47
CA HIS A 138 -1.26 -24.21 56.37
C HIS A 138 -0.14 -24.63 57.33
N ASP A 139 0.92 -23.83 57.47
CA ASP A 139 1.99 -24.07 58.44
C ASP A 139 1.46 -24.03 59.87
N GLN A 140 0.59 -23.07 60.20
CA GLN A 140 -0.07 -22.99 61.50
C GLN A 140 -0.96 -24.21 61.79
N VAL A 141 -1.76 -24.65 60.82
CA VAL A 141 -2.57 -25.87 60.95
C VAL A 141 -1.68 -27.09 61.14
N SER A 142 -0.58 -27.20 60.40
CA SER A 142 0.34 -28.32 60.53
C SER A 142 1.00 -28.36 61.92
N MET A 143 1.40 -27.22 62.47
CA MET A 143 1.93 -27.14 63.83
C MET A 143 0.89 -27.59 64.87
N LEU A 144 -0.36 -27.13 64.75
CA LEU A 144 -1.43 -27.52 65.66
C LEU A 144 -1.77 -29.01 65.57
N MET A 145 -1.79 -29.59 64.37
CA MET A 145 -2.00 -31.03 64.19
C MET A 145 -0.89 -31.84 64.87
N ASN A 146 0.37 -31.46 64.69
CA ASN A 146 1.49 -32.13 65.36
C ASN A 146 1.38 -32.03 66.89
N MET A 147 1.03 -30.86 67.44
CA MET A 147 0.84 -30.69 68.88
C MET A 147 -0.32 -31.56 69.40
N LEU A 148 -1.39 -31.72 68.63
CA LEU A 148 -2.53 -32.57 68.99
C LEU A 148 -2.10 -34.03 69.07
N GLU A 149 -1.40 -34.52 68.03
CA GLU A 149 -0.84 -35.88 67.97
C GLU A 149 0.15 -36.14 69.12
N GLU A 150 1.03 -35.18 69.44
CA GLU A 150 1.95 -35.26 70.58
C GLU A 150 1.21 -35.33 71.93
N THR A 151 0.11 -34.57 72.07
CA THR A 151 -0.69 -34.57 73.31
C THR A 151 -1.49 -35.87 73.46
N GLU A 152 -2.07 -36.40 72.38
CA GLU A 152 -2.73 -37.71 72.38
C GLU A 152 -1.74 -38.84 72.69
N ALA A 153 -0.53 -38.81 72.11
CA ALA A 153 0.51 -39.78 72.39
C ALA A 153 1.03 -39.72 73.84
N ALA A 154 1.07 -38.52 74.45
CA ALA A 154 1.46 -38.37 75.85
C ALA A 154 0.38 -38.83 76.84
N GLY A 155 -0.91 -38.66 76.49
CA GLY A 155 -2.03 -39.10 77.31
C GLY A 155 -2.16 -40.63 77.43
N ASP A 156 -1.66 -41.39 76.46
CA ASP A 156 -1.70 -42.87 76.45
C ASP A 156 -0.59 -43.50 77.32
N VAL A 157 0.41 -42.73 77.77
CA VAL A 157 1.53 -43.20 78.60
C VAL A 157 1.25 -43.09 80.11
N ASP A 158 0.30 -42.22 80.52
CA ASP A 158 -0.07 -42.01 81.93
C ASP A 158 -1.19 -42.95 82.44
N ASP A 159 -1.84 -43.75 81.57
CA ASP A 159 -2.85 -44.75 81.99
C ASP A 159 -2.25 -46.14 82.29
N ALA A 160 -0.95 -46.32 82.10
CA ALA A 160 -0.25 -47.53 82.54
C ALA A 160 0.08 -47.47 84.04
N ALA A 161 -0.96 -47.54 84.88
CA ALA A 161 -0.79 -47.77 86.31
C ALA A 161 0.03 -49.07 86.53
N PRO A 162 1.05 -49.08 87.40
CA PRO A 162 1.75 -50.32 87.73
C PRO A 162 0.79 -51.20 88.55
N GLU A 163 0.37 -52.33 87.97
CA GLU A 163 -0.24 -53.40 88.74
C GLU A 163 0.78 -53.91 89.76
N ASP A 164 0.54 -53.64 91.04
CA ASP A 164 1.30 -54.20 92.14
C ASP A 164 0.41 -55.14 92.97
N SER A 165 0.77 -56.43 92.86
CA SER A 165 0.73 -57.57 93.80
C SER A 165 -0.53 -57.89 94.63
#